data_AF-A0A968LMX6-F1
#
_entry.id   AF-A0A968LMX6-F1
#
_cell.length_a   1.000
_cell.length_b   1.000
_cell.length_c   1.000
_cell.angle_alpha   90.00
_cell.angle_beta   90.00
_cell.angle_gamma   90.00
#
_symmetry.space_group_name_H-M   'P 1'
#
loop_
_entity.id
_entity.type
_entity.pdbx_description
1 polymer ?
#
loop_
_entity_poly.entity_id
_entity_poly.type
_entity_poly.pdbx_seq_one_letter_code
_entity_poly.pdbx_strand_id
1 'polypeptide(L)'
;MLKLMRFVGGLPLAIILAAALLRSVALPDLLEIIRVDPGVLDRAHGGVGPRTVFQHTWTHLDADARRVLSGFTAFPETATRDALTVILEPSWETLRNLVDSGVLRLRADGRYEMHPLVRTFVNLECDQRSLETAVKRHAEYFLDFLENLERRQEPDAVTHQLRLEIDNLLSALTALWQFRERQPNSYPRLDARAPRVATTRV
;
A
#
# COMPACT_ATOMS: atom_id res chain seq x y z
N MET A 1 9.05 -7.74 19.34
CA MET A 1 10.23 -7.17 18.64
C MET A 1 10.12 -7.30 17.12
N LEU A 2 9.88 -8.50 16.58
CA LEU A 2 9.77 -8.73 15.11
C LEU A 2 8.74 -7.83 14.40
N LYS A 3 7.55 -7.62 14.97
CA LYS A 3 6.53 -6.71 14.41
C LYS A 3 7.02 -5.26 14.29
N LEU A 4 7.77 -4.79 15.27
CA LEU A 4 8.37 -3.45 15.28
C LEU A 4 9.48 -3.37 14.24
N MET A 5 10.39 -4.35 14.19
CA MET A 5 11.46 -4.39 13.18
C MET A 5 10.91 -4.44 11.75
N ARG A 6 9.79 -5.13 11.52
CA ARG A 6 9.09 -5.16 10.23
C ARG A 6 8.42 -3.82 9.91
N PHE A 7 7.81 -3.16 10.89
CA PHE A 7 7.18 -1.85 10.69
C PHE A 7 8.20 -0.76 10.37
N VAL A 8 9.31 -0.79 11.10
CA VAL A 8 10.48 0.07 10.91
C VAL A 8 11.35 -0.40 9.73
N GLY A 9 10.97 -1.54 9.12
CA GLY A 9 11.53 -2.27 7.98
C GLY A 9 13.04 -2.16 7.78
N GLY A 10 13.76 -2.38 8.88
CA GLY A 10 15.21 -2.55 8.84
C GLY A 10 16.02 -1.26 8.73
N LEU A 11 15.39 -0.08 8.70
CA LEU A 11 16.11 1.20 8.71
C LEU A 11 16.95 1.31 9.99
N PRO A 12 18.30 1.27 9.92
CA PRO A 12 19.14 1.19 11.12
C PRO A 12 18.90 2.37 12.06
N LEU A 13 18.72 3.58 11.51
CA LEU A 13 18.41 4.78 12.27
C LEU A 13 17.08 4.62 13.03
N ALA A 14 16.04 4.15 12.37
CA ALA A 14 14.74 4.00 12.99
C ALA A 14 14.73 2.89 14.06
N ILE A 15 15.54 1.83 13.89
CA ILE A 15 15.75 0.80 14.92
C ILE A 15 16.45 1.39 16.15
N ILE A 16 17.50 2.19 15.96
CA ILE A 16 18.23 2.85 17.06
C ILE A 16 17.29 3.77 17.84
N LEU A 17 16.46 4.55 17.14
CA LEU A 17 15.50 5.46 17.76
C LEU A 17 14.40 4.72 18.52
N ALA A 18 13.87 3.64 17.94
CA ALA A 18 12.89 2.81 18.64
C ALA A 18 13.50 2.13 19.87
N ALA A 19 14.74 1.63 19.78
CA ALA A 19 15.45 1.06 20.92
C ALA A 19 15.72 2.10 22.03
N ALA A 20 15.97 3.36 21.67
CA ALA A 20 16.12 4.44 22.64
C ALA A 20 14.84 4.69 23.46
N LEU A 21 13.67 4.59 22.82
CA LEU A 21 12.37 4.76 23.45
C LEU A 21 11.95 3.59 24.35
N LEU A 22 12.47 2.38 24.09
CA LEU A 22 12.22 1.21 24.94
C LEU A 22 12.77 1.36 26.37
N ARG A 23 13.61 2.35 26.64
CA ARG A 23 14.04 2.68 28.01
C ARG A 23 12.91 3.28 28.86
N SER A 24 11.88 3.85 28.23
CA SER A 24 10.81 4.58 28.92
C SER A 24 9.40 4.20 28.48
N VAL A 25 9.26 3.33 27.46
CA VAL A 25 7.96 2.88 26.91
C VAL A 25 8.00 1.37 26.73
N ALA A 26 6.95 0.67 27.14
CA ALA A 26 6.84 -0.77 26.93
C ALA A 26 6.71 -1.10 25.43
N LEU A 27 7.27 -2.24 25.01
CA LEU A 27 7.31 -2.64 23.61
C LEU A 27 5.94 -2.73 22.90
N PRO A 28 4.86 -3.23 23.53
CA PRO A 28 3.53 -3.22 22.91
C PRO A 28 3.04 -1.80 22.62
N ASP A 29 3.19 -0.91 23.59
CA ASP A 29 2.71 0.48 23.51
C ASP A 29 3.51 1.28 22.48
N LEU A 30 4.82 1.04 22.41
CA LEU A 30 5.70 1.72 21.46
C LEU A 30 5.30 1.45 20.00
N LEU A 31 4.89 0.21 19.68
CA LEU A 31 4.45 -0.12 18.33
C LEU A 31 3.18 0.65 17.95
N GLU A 32 2.21 0.75 18.86
CA GLU A 32 0.97 1.49 18.61
C GLU A 32 1.24 2.99 18.49
N ILE A 33 2.09 3.54 19.36
CA ILE A 33 2.51 4.95 19.31
C ILE A 33 3.16 5.28 17.95
N ILE A 34 4.10 4.46 17.49
CA ILE A 34 4.79 4.70 16.21
C ILE A 34 3.86 4.51 15.01
N ARG A 35 2.85 3.61 15.09
CA ARG A 35 1.85 3.45 14.03
C ARG A 35 0.98 4.70 13.89
N VAL A 36 0.61 5.32 15.02
CA VAL A 36 -0.24 6.52 15.05
C VAL A 36 0.56 7.76 14.68
N ASP A 37 1.73 7.94 15.27
CA ASP A 37 2.63 9.06 14.99
C ASP A 37 4.08 8.59 14.90
N PRO A 38 4.58 8.27 13.69
CA PRO A 38 5.96 7.86 13.52
C PRO A 38 6.95 9.02 13.77
N GLY A 39 6.49 10.27 13.80
CA GLY A 39 7.30 11.44 14.16
C GLY A 39 7.77 11.43 15.62
N VAL A 40 7.23 10.54 16.45
CA VAL A 40 7.76 10.27 17.81
C VAL A 40 9.24 9.84 17.75
N LEU A 41 9.65 9.09 16.72
CA LEU A 41 11.03 8.67 16.53
C LEU A 41 11.98 9.86 16.38
N ASP A 42 11.58 10.84 15.55
CA ASP A 42 12.34 12.06 15.31
C ASP A 42 12.41 12.94 16.56
N ARG A 43 11.29 13.09 17.29
CA ARG A 43 11.25 13.88 18.54
C ARG A 43 12.11 13.29 19.64
N ALA A 44 12.24 11.97 19.69
CA ALA A 44 13.12 11.27 20.64
C ALA A 44 14.61 11.61 20.44
N HIS A 45 14.97 12.20 19.30
CA HIS A 45 16.35 12.50 18.94
C HIS A 45 16.52 13.89 18.32
N GLY A 46 15.97 14.91 19.01
CA GLY A 46 16.23 16.31 18.66
C GLY A 46 15.66 16.74 17.30
N GLY A 47 14.66 16.02 16.78
CA GLY A 47 14.03 16.32 15.49
C GLY A 47 14.74 15.71 14.27
N VAL A 48 15.78 14.88 14.48
CA VAL A 48 16.48 14.18 13.39
C VAL A 48 16.08 12.71 13.41
N GLY A 49 15.30 12.30 12.41
CA GLY A 49 14.86 10.93 12.28
C GLY A 49 14.28 10.60 10.89
N PRO A 50 13.61 9.45 10.77
CA PRO A 50 13.06 8.96 9.50
C PRO A 50 12.08 9.93 8.85
N ARG A 51 11.30 10.68 9.64
CA ARG A 51 10.36 11.66 9.08
C ARG A 51 11.10 12.81 8.42
N THR A 52 12.12 13.35 9.08
CA THR A 52 12.94 14.45 8.54
C THR A 52 13.67 14.02 7.26
N VAL A 53 14.23 12.81 7.23
CA VAL A 53 14.87 12.26 6.01
C VAL A 53 13.84 12.11 4.89
N PHE A 54 12.67 11.53 5.19
CA PHE A 54 11.60 11.39 4.20
C PHE A 54 11.12 12.75 3.67
N GLN A 55 10.93 13.75 4.53
CA GLN A 55 10.49 15.09 4.12
C GLN A 55 11.49 15.74 3.16
N HIS A 56 12.79 15.55 3.40
CA HIS A 56 13.81 16.03 2.47
C HIS A 56 13.69 15.32 1.11
N THR A 57 13.52 14.00 1.08
CA THR A 57 13.27 13.26 -0.17
C THR A 57 12.00 13.75 -0.87
N TRP A 58 10.89 13.90 -0.13
CA TRP A 58 9.60 14.31 -0.67
C TRP A 58 9.63 15.70 -1.32
N THR A 59 10.32 16.67 -0.72
CA THR A 59 10.45 18.03 -1.28
C THR A 59 11.25 18.06 -2.58
N HIS A 60 12.13 17.07 -2.82
CA HIS A 60 12.90 16.91 -4.06
C HIS A 60 12.23 16.04 -5.13
N LEU A 61 11.16 15.31 -4.80
CA LEU A 61 10.35 14.62 -5.80
C LEU A 61 9.58 15.63 -6.65
N ASP A 62 9.55 15.40 -7.97
CA ASP A 62 8.68 16.13 -8.88
C ASP A 62 7.19 15.76 -8.67
N ALA A 63 6.31 16.48 -9.36
CA ALA A 63 4.86 16.27 -9.22
C ALA A 63 4.41 14.87 -9.65
N ASP A 64 5.05 14.27 -10.66
CA ASP A 64 4.68 12.93 -11.14
C ASP A 64 5.11 11.85 -10.15
N ALA A 65 6.32 11.95 -9.61
CA ALA A 65 6.83 11.07 -8.57
C ALA A 65 5.98 11.12 -7.30
N ARG A 66 5.57 12.32 -6.84
CA ARG A 66 4.65 12.45 -5.69
C ARG A 66 3.28 11.84 -5.97
N ARG A 67 2.74 12.03 -7.18
CA ARG A 67 1.46 11.43 -7.62
C ARG A 67 1.53 9.90 -7.62
N VAL A 68 2.57 9.34 -8.23
CA VAL A 68 2.80 7.88 -8.29
C VAL A 68 3.00 7.32 -6.89
N LEU A 69 3.83 7.96 -6.05
CA LEU A 69 4.08 7.49 -4.70
C LEU A 69 2.80 7.55 -3.84
N SER A 70 2.00 8.62 -3.97
CA SER A 70 0.70 8.74 -3.31
C SER A 70 -0.27 7.65 -3.77
N GLY A 71 -0.39 7.43 -5.07
CA GLY A 71 -1.26 6.38 -5.60
C GLY A 71 -0.81 4.97 -5.26
N PHE A 72 0.50 4.74 -5.08
CA PHE A 72 1.04 3.45 -4.63
C PHE A 72 0.49 3.06 -3.24
N THR A 73 0.09 4.04 -2.42
CA THR A 73 -0.48 3.73 -1.09
C THR A 73 -1.81 2.95 -1.17
N ALA A 74 -2.46 2.89 -2.34
CA ALA A 74 -3.62 2.03 -2.60
C ALA A 74 -3.28 0.52 -2.59
N PHE A 75 -2.03 0.15 -2.88
CA PHE A 75 -1.55 -1.24 -2.82
C PHE A 75 -1.07 -1.56 -1.41
N PRO A 76 -1.51 -2.63 -0.73
CA PRO A 76 -1.17 -2.88 0.68
C PRO A 76 0.32 -3.09 0.95
N GLU A 77 1.01 -3.84 0.09
CA GLU A 77 2.44 -4.17 0.27
C GLU A 77 3.21 -4.03 -1.05
N THR A 78 2.84 -4.84 -2.05
CA THR A 78 3.58 -4.94 -3.30
C THR A 78 2.68 -4.80 -4.52
N ALA A 79 3.26 -4.32 -5.61
CA ALA A 79 2.58 -4.19 -6.90
C ALA A 79 3.49 -4.71 -8.03
N THR A 80 2.87 -5.37 -9.01
CA THR A 80 3.56 -5.71 -10.26
C THR A 80 3.74 -4.46 -11.11
N ARG A 81 4.72 -4.48 -12.01
CA ARG A 81 4.90 -3.39 -12.99
C ARG A 81 3.64 -3.17 -13.83
N ASP A 82 2.95 -4.25 -14.21
CA ASP A 82 1.74 -4.20 -15.02
C ASP A 82 0.61 -3.48 -14.28
N ALA A 83 0.38 -3.83 -13.01
CA ALA A 83 -0.64 -3.17 -12.19
C ALA A 83 -0.32 -1.67 -12.01
N LEU A 84 0.94 -1.31 -11.74
CA LEU A 84 1.36 0.09 -11.64
C LEU A 84 1.15 0.84 -12.95
N THR A 85 1.47 0.21 -14.08
CA THR A 85 1.33 0.82 -15.41
C THR A 85 -0.13 1.12 -15.74
N VAL A 86 -1.05 0.22 -15.38
CA VAL A 86 -2.48 0.43 -15.63
C VAL A 86 -3.11 1.42 -14.65
N ILE A 87 -2.76 1.35 -13.36
CA ILE A 87 -3.44 2.12 -12.31
C ILE A 87 -2.86 3.54 -12.20
N LEU A 88 -1.52 3.65 -12.23
CA LEU A 88 -0.78 4.88 -11.95
C LEU A 88 -0.09 5.47 -13.18
N GLU A 89 0.03 4.71 -14.28
CA GLU A 89 0.65 5.18 -15.53
C GLU A 89 2.00 5.90 -15.30
N PRO A 90 2.93 5.34 -14.50
CA PRO A 90 4.19 6.02 -14.24
C PRO A 90 5.09 5.95 -15.46
N SER A 91 5.89 7.00 -15.69
CA SER A 91 7.00 6.90 -16.63
C SER A 91 8.06 5.93 -16.08
N TRP A 92 8.88 5.36 -16.98
CA TRP A 92 10.03 4.55 -16.58
C TRP A 92 10.99 5.33 -15.68
N GLU A 93 11.25 6.60 -16.02
CA GLU A 93 12.14 7.46 -15.25
C GLU A 93 11.60 7.72 -13.84
N THR A 94 10.28 7.91 -13.71
CA THR A 94 9.61 8.09 -12.42
C THR A 94 9.82 6.86 -11.52
N LEU A 95 9.57 5.65 -12.02
CA LEU A 95 9.78 4.42 -11.24
C LEU A 95 11.24 4.23 -10.85
N ARG A 96 12.17 4.50 -11.77
CA ARG A 96 13.61 4.41 -11.49
C ARG A 96 14.01 5.39 -10.38
N ASN A 97 13.61 6.65 -10.48
CA ASN A 97 13.95 7.68 -9.50
C ASN A 97 13.36 7.36 -8.10
N LEU A 98 12.16 6.78 -8.05
CA LEU A 98 11.54 6.34 -6.78
C LEU A 98 12.28 5.14 -6.15
N VAL A 99 12.85 4.25 -6.97
CA VAL A 99 13.70 3.15 -6.48
C VAL A 99 15.07 3.67 -6.03
N ASP A 100 15.71 4.54 -6.82
CA ASP A 100 17.03 5.09 -6.53
C ASP A 100 17.03 5.97 -5.26
N SER A 101 15.91 6.66 -4.99
CA SER A 101 15.71 7.42 -3.76
C SER A 101 15.36 6.57 -2.54
N GLY A 102 15.16 5.25 -2.72
CA GLY A 102 14.88 4.30 -1.65
C GLY A 102 13.47 4.38 -1.05
N VAL A 103 12.56 5.18 -1.62
CA VAL A 103 11.15 5.25 -1.18
C VAL A 103 10.33 4.08 -1.71
N LEU A 104 10.75 3.50 -2.84
CA LEU A 104 10.31 2.21 -3.34
C LEU A 104 11.48 1.23 -3.40
N ARG A 105 11.17 -0.05 -3.32
CA ARG A 105 12.13 -1.14 -3.49
C ARG A 105 11.67 -2.07 -4.60
N LEU A 106 12.56 -2.38 -5.54
CA LEU A 106 12.33 -3.47 -6.49
C LEU A 106 12.83 -4.79 -5.87
N ARG A 107 11.92 -5.75 -5.72
CA ARG A 107 12.21 -7.09 -5.20
C ARG A 107 12.80 -7.98 -6.30
N ALA A 108 13.46 -9.06 -5.88
CA ALA A 108 14.05 -10.05 -6.81
C ALA A 108 12.99 -10.76 -7.69
N ASP A 109 11.74 -10.81 -7.24
CA ASP A 109 10.59 -11.33 -8.00
C ASP A 109 10.00 -10.30 -8.99
N GLY A 110 10.62 -9.12 -9.13
CA GLY A 110 10.20 -8.07 -10.05
C GLY A 110 9.04 -7.19 -9.55
N ARG A 111 8.60 -7.37 -8.30
CA ARG A 111 7.57 -6.52 -7.69
C ARG A 111 8.16 -5.28 -7.03
N TYR A 112 7.41 -4.18 -7.12
CA TYR A 112 7.71 -2.98 -6.36
C TYR A 112 7.08 -3.09 -4.98
N GLU A 113 7.79 -2.64 -3.97
CA GLU A 113 7.37 -2.62 -2.57
C GLU A 113 7.57 -1.22 -1.99
N MET A 114 6.60 -0.77 -1.21
CA MET A 114 6.73 0.44 -0.41
C MET A 114 6.85 0.07 1.05
N HIS A 115 7.86 0.65 1.70
CA HIS A 115 8.12 0.43 3.09
C HIS A 115 6.96 0.95 3.98
N PRO A 116 6.51 0.22 5.03
CA PRO A 116 5.37 0.65 5.86
C PRO A 116 5.51 2.05 6.46
N LEU A 117 6.70 2.40 6.96
CA LEU A 117 7.00 3.74 7.46
C LEU A 117 6.89 4.84 6.38
N VAL A 118 7.40 4.59 5.17
CA VAL A 118 7.28 5.51 4.03
C VAL A 118 5.82 5.71 3.67
N ARG A 119 5.03 4.63 3.63
CA ARG A 119 3.58 4.69 3.40
C ARG A 119 2.88 5.60 4.40
N THR A 120 3.20 5.48 5.69
CA THR A 120 2.60 6.36 6.70
C THR A 120 2.93 7.83 6.41
N PHE A 121 4.18 8.14 6.06
CA PHE A 121 4.54 9.52 5.74
C PHE A 121 3.90 10.02 4.44
N VAL A 122 3.83 9.20 3.40
CA VAL A 122 3.13 9.56 2.15
C VAL A 122 1.65 9.85 2.43
N ASN A 123 0.98 9.05 3.27
CA ASN A 123 -0.42 9.28 3.65
C ASN A 123 -0.64 10.60 4.41
N LEU A 124 0.39 11.12 5.09
CA LEU A 124 0.31 12.42 5.77
C LEU A 124 0.50 13.61 4.82
N GLU A 125 1.18 13.39 3.69
CA GLU A 125 1.51 14.44 2.72
C GLU A 125 0.62 14.42 1.47
N CYS A 126 -0.08 13.30 1.19
CA CYS A 126 -0.83 13.11 -0.03
C CYS A 126 -2.18 13.85 -0.02
N ASP A 127 -2.59 14.30 -1.20
CA ASP A 127 -3.95 14.80 -1.43
C ASP A 127 -4.95 13.64 -1.47
N GLN A 128 -5.98 13.73 -0.62
CA GLN A 128 -7.01 12.71 -0.45
C GLN A 128 -7.73 12.38 -1.78
N ARG A 129 -7.94 13.37 -2.65
CA ARG A 129 -8.65 13.17 -3.92
C ARG A 129 -7.85 12.32 -4.91
N SER A 130 -6.54 12.54 -4.95
CA SER A 130 -5.62 11.76 -5.77
C SER A 130 -5.56 10.31 -5.30
N LEU A 131 -5.54 10.09 -3.98
CA LEU A 131 -5.60 8.77 -3.37
C LEU A 131 -6.91 8.05 -3.71
N GLU A 132 -8.06 8.70 -3.55
CA GLU A 132 -9.36 8.10 -3.86
C GLU A 132 -9.46 7.65 -5.32
N THR A 133 -8.88 8.43 -6.24
CA THR A 133 -8.82 8.07 -7.67
C THR A 133 -7.98 6.81 -7.89
N ALA A 134 -6.80 6.71 -7.24
CA ALA A 134 -5.95 5.53 -7.32
C ALA A 134 -6.61 4.29 -6.71
N VAL A 135 -7.28 4.44 -5.55
CA VAL A 135 -8.03 3.36 -4.90
C VAL A 135 -9.17 2.84 -5.78
N LYS A 136 -9.89 3.73 -6.46
CA LYS A 136 -10.92 3.35 -7.43
C LYS A 136 -10.35 2.55 -8.62
N ARG A 137 -9.30 3.07 -9.26
CA ARG A 137 -8.63 2.38 -10.38
C ARG A 137 -8.05 1.02 -9.95
N HIS A 138 -7.49 0.95 -8.75
CA HIS A 138 -7.00 -0.29 -8.15
C HIS A 138 -8.12 -1.32 -8.00
N ALA A 139 -9.26 -0.91 -7.44
CA ALA A 139 -10.42 -1.78 -7.31
C ALA A 139 -10.94 -2.30 -8.66
N GLU A 140 -11.03 -1.43 -9.67
CA GLU A 140 -11.45 -1.80 -11.03
C GLU A 140 -10.47 -2.78 -11.69
N TYR A 141 -9.16 -2.52 -11.59
CA TYR A 141 -8.11 -3.38 -12.13
C TYR A 141 -8.18 -4.80 -11.54
N PHE A 142 -8.30 -4.91 -10.22
CA PHE A 142 -8.33 -6.22 -9.56
C PHE A 142 -9.66 -6.96 -9.75
N LEU A 143 -10.75 -6.25 -10.06
CA LEU A 143 -12.00 -6.88 -10.51
C LEU A 143 -11.82 -7.50 -11.91
N ASP A 144 -11.26 -6.75 -12.87
CA ASP A 144 -10.96 -7.27 -14.21
C ASP A 144 -9.96 -8.44 -14.15
N PHE A 145 -8.98 -8.37 -13.25
CA PHE A 145 -8.05 -9.46 -12.98
C PHE A 145 -8.76 -10.74 -12.53
N LEU A 146 -9.70 -10.64 -11.59
CA LEU A 146 -10.50 -11.80 -11.13
C LEU A 146 -11.37 -12.37 -12.26
N GLU A 147 -12.03 -11.53 -13.07
CA GLU A 147 -12.83 -11.98 -14.20
C GLU A 147 -11.99 -12.70 -15.28
N ASN A 148 -10.75 -12.25 -15.47
CA ASN A 148 -9.81 -12.90 -16.37
C ASN A 148 -9.30 -14.22 -15.80
N LEU A 149 -9.10 -14.31 -14.48
CA LEU A 149 -8.72 -15.56 -13.80
C LEU A 149 -9.84 -16.60 -13.86
N GLU A 150 -11.10 -16.21 -13.64
CA GLU A 150 -12.26 -17.11 -13.69
C GLU A 150 -12.40 -17.80 -15.06
N ARG A 151 -12.03 -17.11 -16.13
CA ARG A 151 -12.05 -17.65 -17.50
C ARG A 151 -10.92 -18.66 -17.80
N ARG A 152 -9.91 -18.77 -16.94
CA ARG A 152 -8.81 -19.72 -17.13
C ARG A 152 -9.22 -21.12 -16.70
N GLN A 153 -8.79 -22.12 -17.45
CA GLN A 153 -9.15 -23.52 -17.21
C GLN A 153 -8.11 -24.29 -16.38
N GLU A 154 -7.00 -23.65 -16.00
CA GLU A 154 -5.87 -24.28 -15.28
C GLU A 154 -5.93 -23.96 -13.77
N PRO A 155 -6.41 -24.88 -12.92
CA PRO A 155 -6.69 -24.59 -11.50
C PRO A 155 -5.44 -24.23 -10.69
N ASP A 156 -4.30 -24.86 -11.01
CA ASP A 156 -3.03 -24.63 -10.31
C ASP A 156 -2.48 -23.23 -10.59
N ALA A 157 -2.55 -22.79 -11.86
CA ALA A 157 -2.14 -21.46 -12.27
C ALA A 157 -3.03 -20.38 -11.64
N VAL A 158 -4.35 -20.60 -11.60
CA VAL A 158 -5.30 -19.70 -10.93
C VAL A 158 -5.00 -19.60 -9.43
N THR A 159 -4.83 -20.73 -8.75
CA THR A 159 -4.51 -20.77 -7.31
C THR A 159 -3.21 -20.05 -7.00
N HIS A 160 -2.18 -20.24 -7.84
CA HIS A 160 -0.90 -19.58 -7.68
C HIS A 160 -1.03 -18.05 -7.83
N GLN A 161 -1.73 -17.57 -8.86
CA GLN A 161 -1.93 -16.14 -9.08
C GLN A 161 -2.78 -15.49 -7.98
N LEU A 162 -3.82 -16.17 -7.49
CA LEU A 162 -4.60 -15.70 -6.35
C LEU A 162 -3.74 -15.55 -5.09
N ARG A 163 -2.85 -16.50 -4.81
CA ARG A 163 -1.94 -16.41 -3.65
C ARG A 163 -0.98 -15.23 -3.75
N LEU A 164 -0.50 -14.92 -4.96
CA LEU A 164 0.41 -13.79 -5.18
C LEU A 164 -0.26 -12.43 -5.01
N GLU A 165 -1.57 -12.34 -5.29
CA GLU A 165 -2.32 -11.06 -5.26
C GLU A 165 -3.35 -10.98 -4.13
N ILE A 166 -3.35 -11.92 -3.17
CA ILE A 166 -4.41 -12.00 -2.17
C ILE A 166 -4.59 -10.70 -1.38
N ASP A 167 -3.50 -10.03 -1.00
CA ASP A 167 -3.57 -8.78 -0.26
C ASP A 167 -4.14 -7.64 -1.12
N ASN A 168 -3.71 -7.55 -2.38
CA ASN A 168 -4.25 -6.59 -3.33
C ASN A 168 -5.74 -6.83 -3.60
N LEU A 169 -6.15 -8.09 -3.74
CA LEU A 169 -7.56 -8.49 -3.91
C LEU A 169 -8.41 -8.11 -2.69
N LEU A 170 -7.93 -8.42 -1.48
CA LEU A 170 -8.65 -8.06 -0.25
C LEU A 170 -8.80 -6.55 -0.10
N SER A 171 -7.74 -5.79 -0.40
CA SER A 171 -7.78 -4.32 -0.37
C SER A 171 -8.73 -3.73 -1.40
N ALA A 172 -8.71 -4.26 -2.64
CA ALA A 172 -9.64 -3.89 -3.69
C ALA A 172 -11.10 -4.15 -3.27
N LEU A 173 -11.38 -5.32 -2.69
CA LEU A 173 -12.71 -5.64 -2.18
C LEU A 173 -13.12 -4.66 -1.08
N THR A 174 -12.30 -4.43 -0.06
CA THR A 174 -12.60 -3.47 1.01
C THR A 174 -12.92 -2.08 0.46
N ALA A 175 -12.16 -1.59 -0.52
CA ALA A 175 -12.44 -0.32 -1.18
C ALA A 175 -13.81 -0.32 -1.89
N LEU A 176 -14.14 -1.38 -2.63
CA LEU A 176 -15.43 -1.52 -3.31
C LEU A 176 -16.61 -1.50 -2.32
N TRP A 177 -16.50 -2.21 -1.20
CA TRP A 177 -17.51 -2.19 -0.14
C TRP A 177 -17.71 -0.78 0.42
N GLN A 178 -16.62 -0.07 0.74
CA GLN A 178 -16.68 1.31 1.24
C GLN A 178 -17.29 2.27 0.22
N PHE A 179 -16.97 2.12 -1.06
CA PHE A 179 -17.57 2.97 -2.09
C PHE A 179 -19.07 2.70 -2.27
N ARG A 180 -19.49 1.42 -2.21
CA ARG A 180 -20.90 1.04 -2.29
C ARG A 180 -21.73 1.62 -1.15
N GLU A 181 -21.20 1.59 0.08
CA GLU A 181 -21.87 2.19 1.25
C GLU A 181 -22.03 3.70 1.09
N ARG A 182 -21.03 4.38 0.52
CA ARG A 182 -21.08 5.84 0.29
C ARG A 182 -21.98 6.21 -0.89
N GLN A 183 -22.06 5.36 -1.92
CA GLN A 183 -22.84 5.61 -3.12
C GLN A 183 -23.43 4.29 -3.67
N PRO A 184 -24.68 3.93 -3.32
CA PRO A 184 -25.26 2.62 -3.65
C PRO A 184 -25.47 2.36 -5.15
N ASN A 185 -25.38 3.38 -6.01
CA ASN A 185 -25.53 3.26 -7.48
C ASN A 185 -24.21 3.31 -8.27
N SER A 186 -23.05 3.37 -7.61
CA SER A 186 -21.78 3.70 -8.27
C SER A 186 -20.99 2.52 -8.83
N TYR A 187 -21.42 1.27 -8.58
CA TYR A 187 -20.75 0.07 -9.08
C TYR A 187 -21.73 -1.01 -9.60
N PRO A 188 -22.36 -0.80 -10.77
CA PRO A 188 -23.31 -1.74 -11.36
C PRO A 188 -22.72 -3.14 -11.65
N ARG A 189 -21.39 -3.26 -11.77
CA ARG A 189 -20.70 -4.54 -11.99
C ARG A 189 -20.83 -5.52 -10.81
N LEU A 190 -20.91 -5.02 -9.58
CA LEU A 190 -21.11 -5.86 -8.39
C LEU A 190 -22.56 -6.31 -8.26
N ASP A 191 -23.51 -5.48 -8.68
CA ASP A 191 -24.94 -5.80 -8.61
C ASP A 191 -25.38 -6.80 -9.69
N ALA A 192 -24.70 -6.83 -10.85
CA ALA A 192 -24.99 -7.78 -11.93
C ALA A 192 -24.65 -9.25 -11.61
N ARG A 193 -23.86 -9.52 -10.56
CA ARG A 193 -23.35 -10.85 -10.20
C ARG A 193 -23.55 -11.21 -8.72
N ALA A 194 -24.55 -10.63 -8.04
CA ALA A 194 -24.95 -11.14 -6.73
C ALA A 194 -25.13 -12.67 -6.83
N PRO A 195 -24.43 -13.48 -6.02
CA PRO A 195 -24.61 -14.92 -6.06
C PRO A 195 -26.10 -15.17 -5.81
N ARG A 196 -26.77 -15.83 -6.76
CA ARG A 196 -28.03 -16.51 -6.47
C ARG A 196 -27.67 -17.58 -5.45
N VAL A 197 -27.67 -17.21 -4.17
CA VAL A 197 -27.62 -18.18 -3.08
C VAL A 197 -28.83 -19.05 -3.32
N ALA A 198 -28.61 -20.22 -3.91
CA ALA A 198 -29.61 -21.25 -4.00
C ALA A 198 -29.94 -21.59 -2.55
N THR A 199 -31.05 -21.05 -2.06
CA THR A 199 -31.73 -21.52 -0.87
C THR A 199 -32.21 -22.93 -1.15
N THR A 200 -31.29 -23.89 -1.08
CA THR A 200 -31.63 -25.30 -0.94
C THR A 200 -32.17 -25.46 0.47
N ARG A 201 -33.49 -25.34 0.59
CA ARG A 201 -34.25 -25.90 1.72
C ARG A 201 -33.98 -27.40 1.73
N VAL A 202 -33.48 -27.91 2.86
CA VAL A 202 -33.79 -29.24 3.37
C VAL A 202 -34.22 -29.05 4.81
#